data_AF-A0A1G6XWZ0-F1
#
_entry.id   AF-A0A1G6XWZ0-F1
#
_cell.length_a   1.000
_cell.length_b   1.000
_cell.length_c   1.000
_cell.angle_alpha   90.00
_cell.angle_beta   90.00
_cell.angle_gamma   90.00
#
_symmetry.space_group_name_H-M   'P 1'
#
loop_
_entity.id
_entity.type
_entity.pdbx_description
1 polymer ?
#
loop_
_entity_poly.entity_id
_entity_poly.type
_entity_poly.pdbx_seq_one_letter_code
_entity_poly.pdbx_strand_id
1 'polypeptide(L)'
;MAGEHNFTFCATDWIGMAADDVPVVLGALADMNGFPAIPERSQQSMLNAPFLGRAMIHRDGLPADPAFRAPGGRPLLDTRHGLVYDGNSQDGILGGALLAASTDIERGVLGVIGMHYGLLLDRSSDFAPFQRVLDAGYPDKLRQQVVLQLYQMVWDRDETNGYASRPAGDHDVLMHIAHGDHQVAMVAADVQARTLGARLHAPALAPGRSPDRVPHWGIRTAGTPFRGGSAMVVRDSGTPTPPLTNTPPRAPEYGQDPHSDPRNMPTARQQKATFLTTGWVMDACGGAPCTTLPTP
;
A
#
# COMPACT_ATOMS: atom_id res chain seq x y z
N MET A 1 3.34 15.60 -4.81
CA MET A 1 1.99 15.24 -5.28
C MET A 1 1.05 16.43 -5.29
N ALA A 2 0.56 16.91 -4.13
CA ALA A 2 -0.47 17.97 -4.08
C ALA A 2 -0.08 19.27 -4.81
N GLY A 3 0.99 19.93 -4.37
CA GLY A 3 1.45 21.19 -4.99
C GLY A 3 2.16 21.02 -6.34
N GLU A 4 2.77 19.85 -6.60
CA GLU A 4 3.53 19.59 -7.84
C GLU A 4 2.64 19.20 -9.02
N HIS A 5 1.50 18.55 -8.73
CA HIS A 5 0.63 17.93 -9.73
C HIS A 5 -0.85 18.31 -9.57
N ASN A 6 -1.15 19.32 -8.74
CA ASN A 6 -2.48 19.88 -8.52
C ASN A 6 -3.53 18.86 -8.04
N PHE A 7 -3.15 18.00 -7.08
CA PHE A 7 -4.08 17.12 -6.39
C PHE A 7 -4.51 17.72 -5.05
N THR A 8 -5.78 17.53 -4.69
CA THR A 8 -6.25 17.73 -3.33
C THR A 8 -6.37 16.38 -2.63
N PHE A 9 -5.67 16.23 -1.51
CA PHE A 9 -5.73 15.05 -0.67
C PHE A 9 -6.70 15.28 0.48
N CYS A 10 -7.53 14.29 0.76
CA CYS A 10 -8.27 14.18 2.01
C CYS A 10 -8.20 12.73 2.47
N ALA A 11 -8.24 12.52 3.78
CA ALA A 11 -8.17 11.21 4.39
C ALA A 11 -9.04 11.17 5.66
N THR A 12 -9.42 9.96 6.04
CA THR A 12 -9.95 9.63 7.37
C THR A 12 -8.98 8.66 8.03
N ASP A 13 -8.98 8.61 9.36
CA ASP A 13 -8.18 7.62 10.07
C ASP A 13 -8.59 6.19 9.70
N TRP A 14 -7.61 5.29 9.66
CA TRP A 14 -7.84 3.84 9.68
C TRP A 14 -8.07 3.37 11.11
N ILE A 15 -9.24 3.66 11.68
CA ILE A 15 -9.59 3.21 13.03
C ILE A 15 -9.52 1.68 13.08
N GLY A 16 -9.06 1.13 14.18
CA GLY A 16 -8.55 -0.24 14.28
C GLY A 16 -7.04 -0.34 14.06
N MET A 17 -6.45 0.58 13.29
CA MET A 17 -5.02 0.65 12.97
C MET A 17 -4.45 2.08 13.14
N ALA A 18 -5.15 2.96 13.84
CA ALA A 18 -4.70 4.33 14.13
C ALA A 18 -3.97 4.40 15.48
N ALA A 19 -3.38 5.55 15.80
CA ALA A 19 -2.63 5.74 17.04
C ALA A 19 -3.46 5.42 18.30
N ASP A 20 -4.74 5.78 18.29
CA ASP A 20 -5.67 5.54 19.40
C ASP A 20 -6.03 4.05 19.59
N ASP A 21 -5.74 3.21 18.59
CA ASP A 21 -6.04 1.77 18.63
C ASP A 21 -4.92 0.94 19.23
N VAL A 22 -3.73 1.53 19.48
CA VAL A 22 -2.58 0.80 20.04
C VAL A 22 -2.94 -0.03 21.27
N PRO A 23 -3.68 0.48 22.29
CA PRO A 23 -4.09 -0.35 23.42
C PRO A 23 -4.96 -1.56 23.06
N VAL A 24 -5.86 -1.41 22.09
CA VAL A 24 -6.73 -2.49 21.59
C VAL A 24 -5.88 -3.53 20.87
N VAL A 25 -4.95 -3.10 20.01
CA VAL A 25 -4.03 -3.99 19.29
C VAL A 25 -3.16 -4.79 20.26
N LEU A 26 -2.59 -4.16 21.28
CA LEU A 26 -1.78 -4.86 22.29
C LEU A 26 -2.62 -5.89 23.07
N GLY A 27 -3.87 -5.55 23.44
CA GLY A 27 -4.79 -6.50 24.07
C GLY A 27 -5.10 -7.70 23.19
N ALA A 28 -5.41 -7.46 21.92
CA ALA A 28 -5.72 -8.49 20.93
C ALA A 28 -4.53 -9.44 20.63
N LEU A 29 -3.30 -8.92 20.66
CA LEU A 29 -2.08 -9.73 20.51
C LEU A 29 -1.74 -10.57 21.75
N ALA A 30 -2.16 -10.13 22.94
CA ALA A 30 -2.00 -10.88 24.18
C ALA A 30 -3.08 -11.96 24.33
N ASP A 31 -4.30 -11.69 23.87
CA ASP A 31 -5.43 -12.64 23.85
C ASP A 31 -6.17 -12.55 22.51
N MET A 32 -6.01 -13.61 21.70
CA MET A 32 -6.62 -13.72 20.37
C MET A 32 -8.13 -13.54 20.33
N ASN A 33 -8.84 -13.76 21.44
CA ASN A 33 -10.30 -13.57 21.49
C ASN A 33 -10.69 -12.09 21.31
N GLY A 34 -9.79 -11.15 21.63
CA GLY A 34 -10.00 -9.72 21.41
C GLY A 34 -9.72 -9.25 19.99
N PHE A 35 -9.13 -10.09 19.15
CA PHE A 35 -8.67 -9.72 17.81
C PHE A 35 -9.75 -9.14 16.88
N PRO A 36 -11.01 -9.63 16.87
CA PRO A 36 -12.06 -9.07 16.01
C PRO A 36 -12.30 -7.56 16.16
N ALA A 37 -11.95 -6.96 17.31
CA ALA A 37 -12.10 -5.53 17.52
C ALA A 37 -11.27 -4.68 16.54
N ILE A 38 -10.13 -5.18 16.05
CA ILE A 38 -9.28 -4.48 15.08
C ILE A 38 -10.00 -4.36 13.72
N PRO A 39 -10.31 -5.47 13.03
CA PRO A 39 -10.92 -5.42 11.71
C PRO A 39 -12.33 -4.84 11.75
N GLU A 40 -13.13 -5.05 12.80
CA GLU A 40 -14.46 -4.42 12.93
C GLU A 40 -14.38 -2.88 12.89
N ARG A 41 -13.36 -2.30 13.53
CA ARG A 41 -13.11 -0.86 13.50
C ARG A 41 -12.61 -0.44 12.12
N SER A 42 -11.70 -1.20 11.52
CA SER A 42 -11.16 -0.88 10.19
C SER A 42 -12.20 -1.00 9.08
N GLN A 43 -13.20 -1.88 9.22
CA GLN A 43 -14.40 -1.89 8.37
C GLN A 43 -15.18 -0.57 8.43
N GLN A 44 -15.26 0.08 9.59
CA GLN A 44 -15.88 1.40 9.70
C GLN A 44 -15.05 2.47 8.96
N SER A 45 -13.72 2.37 8.95
CA SER A 45 -12.88 3.25 8.11
C SER A 45 -13.09 3.03 6.61
N MET A 46 -13.27 1.77 6.17
CA MET A 46 -13.65 1.47 4.80
C MET A 46 -15.01 2.07 4.40
N LEU A 47 -15.89 2.37 5.36
CA LEU A 47 -17.12 3.12 5.12
C LEU A 47 -16.87 4.64 5.15
N ASN A 48 -16.08 5.13 6.09
CA ASN A 48 -15.79 6.55 6.24
C ASN A 48 -15.12 7.14 4.98
N ALA A 49 -14.17 6.42 4.38
CA ALA A 49 -13.42 6.91 3.22
C ALA A 49 -14.30 7.15 1.97
N PRO A 50 -15.21 6.26 1.55
CA PRO A 50 -16.18 6.54 0.48
C PRO A 50 -17.13 7.69 0.81
N PHE A 51 -17.55 7.85 2.08
CA PHE A 51 -18.38 9.00 2.48
C PHE A 51 -17.61 10.32 2.29
N LEU A 52 -16.35 10.37 2.72
CA LEU A 52 -15.48 11.52 2.48
C LEU A 52 -15.25 11.76 0.98
N GLY A 53 -14.94 10.71 0.22
CA GLY A 53 -14.75 10.78 -1.23
C GLY A 53 -15.98 11.34 -1.95
N ARG A 54 -17.18 10.86 -1.61
CA ARG A 54 -18.45 11.39 -2.12
C ARG A 54 -18.68 12.83 -1.70
N ALA A 55 -18.36 13.20 -0.47
CA ALA A 55 -18.43 14.60 -0.05
C ALA A 55 -17.51 15.48 -0.92
N MET A 56 -16.31 15.01 -1.29
CA MET A 56 -15.39 15.77 -2.14
C MET A 56 -15.90 15.99 -3.57
N ILE A 57 -16.60 15.01 -4.16
CA ILE A 57 -16.97 15.05 -5.59
C ILE A 57 -18.45 15.36 -5.86
N HIS A 58 -19.34 15.19 -4.87
CA HIS A 58 -20.78 15.38 -5.05
C HIS A 58 -21.11 16.87 -5.26
N ARG A 59 -22.09 17.16 -6.13
CA ARG A 59 -22.50 18.53 -6.46
C ARG A 59 -22.99 19.33 -5.25
N ASP A 60 -23.58 18.63 -4.28
CA ASP A 60 -24.10 19.17 -3.02
C ASP A 60 -23.14 18.91 -1.84
N GLY A 61 -21.90 18.47 -2.12
CA GLY A 61 -20.87 18.17 -1.12
C GLY A 61 -19.96 19.37 -0.81
N LEU A 62 -18.69 19.09 -0.53
CA LEU A 62 -17.67 20.12 -0.23
C LEU A 62 -17.62 21.22 -1.30
N PRO A 63 -17.68 20.94 -2.62
CA PRO A 63 -17.69 22.02 -3.61
C PRO A 63 -18.87 22.98 -3.45
N ALA A 64 -19.99 22.60 -2.84
CA ALA A 64 -21.14 23.47 -2.57
C ALA A 64 -20.96 24.33 -1.31
N ASP A 65 -20.16 23.87 -0.34
CA ASP A 65 -20.01 24.49 0.98
C ASP A 65 -19.23 25.81 0.92
N PRO A 66 -19.70 26.90 1.55
CA PRO A 66 -18.97 28.18 1.60
C PRO A 66 -17.54 28.09 2.12
N ALA A 67 -17.23 27.15 3.02
CA ALA A 67 -15.89 26.93 3.57
C ALA A 67 -14.88 26.44 2.51
N PHE A 68 -15.36 25.86 1.42
CA PHE A 68 -14.55 25.32 0.32
C PHE A 68 -14.65 26.17 -0.95
N ARG A 69 -14.92 27.47 -0.80
CA ARG A 69 -14.92 28.46 -1.88
C ARG A 69 -13.74 29.41 -1.75
N ALA A 70 -13.09 29.70 -2.87
CA ALA A 70 -12.17 30.83 -2.98
C ALA A 70 -12.93 32.17 -2.90
N PRO A 71 -12.23 33.30 -2.61
CA PRO A 71 -12.78 34.62 -2.84
C PRO A 71 -13.37 34.74 -4.26
N GLY A 72 -14.61 35.23 -4.37
CA GLY A 72 -15.36 35.26 -5.64
C GLY A 72 -16.19 33.99 -5.95
N GLY A 73 -16.27 33.02 -5.03
CA GLY A 73 -17.23 31.92 -5.07
C GLY A 73 -16.82 30.69 -5.88
N ARG A 74 -15.61 30.68 -6.46
CA ARG A 74 -15.08 29.51 -7.20
C ARG A 74 -14.82 28.33 -6.25
N PRO A 75 -15.26 27.08 -6.54
CA PRO A 75 -14.89 25.92 -5.74
C PRO A 75 -13.38 25.76 -5.61
N LEU A 76 -12.90 25.35 -4.43
CA LEU A 76 -11.49 24.98 -4.21
C LEU A 76 -11.15 23.57 -4.72
N LEU A 77 -12.17 22.73 -4.93
CA LEU A 77 -12.06 21.37 -5.45
C LEU A 77 -12.52 21.32 -6.91
N ASP A 78 -11.66 20.83 -7.79
CA ASP A 78 -12.01 20.55 -9.18
C ASP A 78 -12.49 19.10 -9.32
N THR A 79 -13.81 18.92 -9.41
CA THR A 79 -14.43 17.59 -9.45
C THR A 79 -14.46 16.97 -10.84
N ARG A 80 -14.06 17.70 -11.90
CA ARG A 80 -14.12 17.22 -13.29
C ARG A 80 -13.20 16.03 -13.57
N HIS A 81 -12.19 15.84 -12.72
CA HIS A 81 -11.22 14.76 -12.83
C HIS A 81 -11.57 13.52 -11.99
N GLY A 82 -12.70 13.54 -11.29
CA GLY A 82 -13.19 12.42 -10.49
C GLY A 82 -12.42 12.20 -9.19
N LEU A 83 -12.63 11.03 -8.60
CA LEU A 83 -11.97 10.58 -7.37
C LEU A 83 -10.93 9.51 -7.70
N VAL A 84 -9.77 9.61 -7.05
CA VAL A 84 -8.65 8.66 -7.16
C VAL A 84 -8.12 8.34 -5.78
N TYR A 85 -7.37 7.26 -5.66
CA TYR A 85 -6.76 6.86 -4.40
C TYR A 85 -5.23 6.83 -4.49
N ASP A 86 -4.55 7.32 -3.46
CA ASP A 86 -3.10 7.22 -3.31
C ASP A 86 -2.78 6.92 -1.86
N GLY A 87 -2.47 5.65 -1.57
CA GLY A 87 -2.14 5.18 -0.24
C GLY A 87 -0.75 4.57 -0.17
N ASN A 88 -0.04 4.81 0.92
CA ASN A 88 1.33 4.31 1.12
C ASN A 88 1.42 3.53 2.44
N SER A 89 2.21 2.46 2.49
CA SER A 89 2.38 1.62 3.67
C SER A 89 1.04 1.06 4.16
N GLN A 90 0.74 1.18 5.46
CA GLN A 90 -0.54 0.83 6.09
C GLN A 90 -1.77 1.31 5.28
N ASP A 91 -1.76 2.56 4.80
CA ASP A 91 -2.85 3.10 3.98
C ASP A 91 -2.95 2.35 2.65
N GLY A 92 -1.83 1.99 2.03
CA GLY A 92 -1.87 1.16 0.82
C GLY A 92 -2.24 -0.32 1.07
N ILE A 93 -1.87 -0.90 2.22
CA ILE A 93 -2.19 -2.29 2.59
C ILE A 93 -3.70 -2.45 2.84
N LEU A 94 -4.35 -1.50 3.50
CA LEU A 94 -5.82 -1.51 3.65
C LEU A 94 -6.52 -0.91 2.42
N GLY A 95 -5.85 0.01 1.74
CA GLY A 95 -6.36 0.74 0.59
C GLY A 95 -6.74 -0.12 -0.60
N GLY A 96 -6.12 -1.29 -0.79
CA GLY A 96 -6.55 -2.24 -1.82
C GLY A 96 -7.95 -2.80 -1.58
N ALA A 97 -8.35 -3.03 -0.31
CA ALA A 97 -9.73 -3.41 0.03
C ALA A 97 -10.72 -2.26 -0.18
N LEU A 98 -10.34 -1.03 0.20
CA LEU A 98 -11.14 0.16 -0.07
C LEU A 98 -11.36 0.39 -1.56
N LEU A 99 -10.29 0.26 -2.38
CA LEU A 99 -10.39 0.33 -3.83
C LEU A 99 -11.39 -0.70 -4.36
N ALA A 100 -11.23 -1.96 -3.96
CA ALA A 100 -12.12 -3.06 -4.36
C ALA A 100 -13.60 -2.84 -4.02
N ALA A 101 -13.86 -2.15 -2.90
CA ALA A 101 -15.20 -1.89 -2.39
C ALA A 101 -15.80 -0.59 -2.95
N SER A 102 -14.99 0.29 -3.51
CA SER A 102 -15.43 1.60 -4.00
C SER A 102 -16.08 1.49 -5.37
N THR A 103 -17.17 2.23 -5.57
CA THR A 103 -17.79 2.43 -6.89
C THR A 103 -17.38 3.76 -7.54
N ASP A 104 -16.69 4.62 -6.78
CA ASP A 104 -16.42 6.00 -7.15
C ASP A 104 -14.95 6.22 -7.56
N ILE A 105 -14.07 5.24 -7.27
CA ILE A 105 -12.64 5.31 -7.54
C ILE A 105 -12.29 4.38 -8.69
N GLU A 106 -11.86 4.91 -9.83
CA GLU A 106 -11.44 4.10 -10.98
C GLU A 106 -9.98 3.65 -10.88
N ARG A 107 -9.12 4.48 -10.28
CA ARG A 107 -7.67 4.30 -10.28
C ARG A 107 -7.05 4.55 -8.92
N GLY A 108 -6.12 3.68 -8.55
CA GLY A 108 -5.42 3.74 -7.27
C GLY A 108 -3.91 3.54 -7.40
N VAL A 109 -3.15 4.29 -6.63
CA VAL A 109 -1.74 3.99 -6.37
C VAL A 109 -1.62 3.37 -4.98
N LEU A 110 -0.93 2.23 -4.91
CA LEU A 110 -0.59 1.55 -3.67
C LEU A 110 0.95 1.52 -3.54
N GLY A 111 1.49 2.35 -2.65
CA GLY A 111 2.93 2.53 -2.47
C GLY A 111 3.49 1.78 -1.26
N VAL A 112 4.64 1.11 -1.43
CA VAL A 112 5.35 0.31 -0.43
C VAL A 112 4.41 -0.61 0.35
N ILE A 113 3.71 -1.43 -0.42
CA ILE A 113 2.60 -2.26 0.02
C ILE A 113 2.93 -3.74 0.01
N GLY A 114 2.00 -4.49 0.58
CA GLY A 114 1.81 -5.91 0.42
C GLY A 114 0.38 -6.23 0.82
N MET A 115 0.05 -7.51 0.81
CA MET A 115 -1.18 -8.01 1.42
C MET A 115 -0.86 -9.20 2.33
N HIS A 116 -1.83 -9.65 3.12
CA HIS A 116 -1.68 -10.76 4.05
C HIS A 116 -0.74 -10.42 5.22
N TYR A 117 -1.24 -9.68 6.22
CA TYR A 117 -0.53 -9.45 7.48
C TYR A 117 0.13 -10.70 8.08
N GLY A 118 -0.56 -11.84 8.06
CA GLY A 118 -0.02 -13.10 8.58
C GLY A 118 1.27 -13.57 7.91
N LEU A 119 1.59 -13.10 6.69
CA LEU A 119 2.87 -13.35 6.02
C LEU A 119 3.93 -12.27 6.32
N LEU A 120 3.48 -11.02 6.48
CA LEU A 120 4.36 -9.85 6.50
C LEU A 120 4.81 -9.45 7.91
N LEU A 121 4.01 -9.69 8.95
CA LEU A 121 4.26 -9.15 10.29
C LEU A 121 5.59 -9.63 10.89
N ASP A 122 5.90 -10.92 10.82
CA ASP A 122 7.20 -11.45 11.28
C ASP A 122 8.39 -10.92 10.48
N ARG A 123 8.15 -10.36 9.29
CA ARG A 123 9.14 -9.78 8.37
C ARG A 123 9.18 -8.26 8.43
N SER A 124 8.43 -7.64 9.33
CA SER A 124 8.32 -6.18 9.44
C SER A 124 9.13 -5.66 10.62
N SER A 125 9.97 -4.66 10.38
CA SER A 125 10.63 -3.91 11.45
C SER A 125 9.62 -3.21 12.38
N ASP A 126 8.48 -2.79 11.83
CA ASP A 126 7.42 -2.08 12.56
C ASP A 126 6.65 -2.99 13.49
N PHE A 127 6.63 -4.30 13.21
CA PHE A 127 6.02 -5.27 14.11
C PHE A 127 6.91 -5.61 15.30
N ALA A 128 8.21 -5.28 15.29
CA ALA A 128 9.14 -5.67 16.33
C ALA A 128 8.74 -5.27 17.78
N PRO A 129 8.09 -4.11 18.04
CA PRO A 129 7.55 -3.79 19.36
C PRO A 129 6.36 -4.69 19.74
N PHE A 130 5.46 -4.95 18.80
CA PHE A 130 4.25 -5.77 18.98
C PHE A 130 4.58 -7.26 19.16
N GLN A 131 5.64 -7.73 18.49
CA GLN A 131 6.19 -9.08 18.64
C GLN A 131 6.47 -9.43 20.10
N ARG A 132 6.88 -8.46 20.94
CA ARG A 132 7.14 -8.71 22.37
C ARG A 132 5.89 -9.11 23.14
N VAL A 133 4.73 -8.57 22.75
CA VAL A 133 3.44 -8.93 23.36
C VAL A 133 3.01 -10.32 22.89
N LEU A 134 3.16 -10.60 21.59
CA LEU A 134 2.90 -11.92 21.05
C LEU A 134 3.83 -13.00 21.67
N ASP A 135 5.09 -12.65 21.93
CA ASP A 135 6.06 -13.51 22.62
C ASP A 135 5.67 -13.80 24.07
N ALA A 136 5.06 -12.83 24.75
CA ALA A 136 4.57 -13.02 26.12
C ALA A 136 3.29 -13.87 26.16
N GLY A 137 2.32 -13.61 25.28
CA GLY A 137 1.05 -14.35 25.21
C GLY A 137 1.20 -15.76 24.63
N TYR A 138 2.10 -15.93 23.66
CA TYR A 138 2.32 -17.16 22.91
C TYR A 138 3.82 -17.43 22.73
N PRO A 139 4.55 -17.94 23.75
CA PRO A 139 6.02 -18.08 23.68
C PRO A 139 6.54 -19.06 22.61
N ASP A 140 5.72 -20.05 22.22
CA ASP A 140 6.07 -21.02 21.19
C ASP A 140 5.93 -20.40 19.79
N LYS A 141 7.04 -20.29 19.07
CA LYS A 141 7.08 -19.65 17.74
C LYS A 141 6.23 -20.37 16.70
N LEU A 142 6.08 -21.69 16.79
CA LEU A 142 5.18 -22.44 15.91
C LEU A 142 3.71 -22.08 16.18
N ARG A 143 3.32 -21.98 17.46
CA ARG A 143 2.00 -21.51 17.85
C ARG A 143 1.72 -20.10 17.38
N GLN A 144 2.70 -19.19 17.43
CA GLN A 144 2.53 -17.84 16.90
C GLN A 144 2.14 -17.85 15.42
N GLN A 145 2.72 -18.73 14.61
CA GLN A 145 2.33 -18.84 13.20
C GLN A 145 0.85 -19.22 13.06
N VAL A 146 0.37 -20.17 13.86
CA VAL A 146 -1.06 -20.54 13.88
C VAL A 146 -1.92 -19.33 14.29
N VAL A 147 -1.51 -18.60 15.33
CA VAL A 147 -2.23 -17.41 15.80
C VAL A 147 -2.29 -16.32 14.72
N LEU A 148 -1.17 -16.01 14.06
CA LEU A 148 -1.12 -15.02 12.97
C LEU A 148 -1.98 -15.44 11.77
N GLN A 149 -2.04 -16.73 11.43
CA GLN A 149 -2.94 -17.20 10.37
C GLN A 149 -4.42 -17.11 10.77
N LEU A 150 -4.75 -17.35 12.04
CA LEU A 150 -6.12 -17.14 12.56
C LEU A 150 -6.50 -15.66 12.54
N TYR A 151 -5.58 -14.77 12.93
CA TYR A 151 -5.75 -13.32 12.78
C TYR A 151 -6.01 -12.94 11.33
N GLN A 152 -5.23 -13.47 10.38
CA GLN A 152 -5.42 -13.19 8.95
C GLN A 152 -6.85 -13.51 8.49
N MET A 153 -7.40 -14.67 8.86
CA MET A 153 -8.78 -15.02 8.48
C MET A 153 -9.82 -13.99 8.93
N VAL A 154 -9.58 -13.32 10.06
CA VAL A 154 -10.47 -12.27 10.56
C VAL A 154 -10.18 -10.94 9.84
N TRP A 155 -8.90 -10.62 9.59
CA TRP A 155 -8.44 -9.42 8.88
C TRP A 155 -8.80 -9.39 7.38
N ASP A 156 -9.04 -10.54 6.77
CA ASP A 156 -9.48 -10.60 5.36
C ASP A 156 -10.76 -9.81 5.09
N ARG A 157 -11.49 -9.43 6.14
CA ARG A 157 -12.74 -8.66 6.09
C ARG A 157 -12.53 -7.17 5.82
N ASP A 158 -11.31 -6.66 5.93
CA ASP A 158 -10.96 -5.24 5.83
C ASP A 158 -9.56 -4.96 5.28
N GLU A 159 -8.78 -6.01 5.00
CA GLU A 159 -7.45 -5.94 4.40
C GLU A 159 -7.44 -6.44 2.95
N THR A 160 -6.46 -5.97 2.17
CA THR A 160 -6.38 -6.26 0.73
C THR A 160 -6.39 -7.75 0.40
N ASN A 161 -5.85 -8.67 1.22
CA ASN A 161 -5.90 -10.11 0.97
C ASN A 161 -7.30 -10.61 0.59
N GLY A 162 -8.30 -10.30 1.41
CA GLY A 162 -9.67 -10.78 1.21
C GLY A 162 -10.37 -10.13 0.02
N TYR A 163 -9.80 -9.07 -0.54
CA TYR A 163 -10.39 -8.27 -1.61
C TYR A 163 -9.63 -8.31 -2.92
N ALA A 164 -8.34 -8.64 -2.95
CA ALA A 164 -7.45 -8.42 -4.10
C ALA A 164 -7.88 -9.14 -5.39
N SER A 165 -8.69 -10.19 -5.30
CA SER A 165 -9.29 -10.86 -6.46
C SER A 165 -10.39 -10.04 -7.14
N ARG A 166 -10.97 -9.04 -6.45
CA ARG A 166 -12.07 -8.20 -6.92
C ARG A 166 -11.62 -6.95 -7.71
N PRO A 167 -10.58 -6.17 -7.31
CA PRO A 167 -10.04 -5.11 -8.15
C PRO A 167 -9.59 -5.58 -9.53
N ALA A 168 -9.26 -6.87 -9.66
CA ALA A 168 -8.88 -7.50 -10.92
C ALA A 168 -10.08 -7.55 -11.90
N GLY A 169 -10.37 -6.41 -12.53
CA GLY A 169 -11.42 -6.26 -13.54
C GLY A 169 -12.04 -4.88 -13.60
N ASP A 170 -12.20 -4.23 -12.44
CA ASP A 170 -12.98 -2.99 -12.31
C ASP A 170 -12.12 -1.74 -11.99
N HIS A 171 -10.87 -1.93 -11.58
CA HIS A 171 -9.97 -0.84 -11.19
C HIS A 171 -8.56 -1.02 -11.77
N ASP A 172 -7.91 0.10 -12.12
CA ASP A 172 -6.48 0.09 -12.47
C ASP A 172 -5.65 0.43 -11.22
N VAL A 173 -4.72 -0.46 -10.86
CA VAL A 173 -3.85 -0.28 -9.69
C VAL A 173 -2.38 -0.14 -10.10
N LEU A 174 -1.71 0.94 -9.68
CA LEU A 174 -0.27 1.09 -9.80
C LEU A 174 0.40 0.81 -8.45
N MET A 175 1.21 -0.23 -8.40
CA MET A 175 2.00 -0.61 -7.22
C MET A 175 3.42 -0.04 -7.34
N HIS A 176 3.85 0.72 -6.34
CA HIS A 176 5.25 1.18 -6.21
C HIS A 176 5.91 0.45 -5.07
N ILE A 177 6.94 -0.34 -5.32
CA ILE A 177 7.58 -1.17 -4.28
C ILE A 177 9.01 -0.70 -4.06
N ALA A 178 9.46 -0.62 -2.80
CA ALA A 178 10.86 -0.36 -2.45
C ALA A 178 11.62 -1.68 -2.31
N HIS A 179 12.60 -1.96 -3.18
CA HIS A 179 13.42 -3.15 -3.03
C HIS A 179 14.24 -3.09 -1.73
N GLY A 180 14.12 -4.12 -0.90
CA GLY A 180 14.81 -4.17 0.39
C GLY A 180 14.12 -3.39 1.50
N ASP A 181 12.83 -3.06 1.36
CA ASP A 181 11.99 -2.47 2.40
C ASP A 181 12.08 -3.23 3.75
N HIS A 182 12.30 -2.50 4.85
CA HIS A 182 12.40 -3.12 6.19
C HIS A 182 11.02 -3.31 6.84
N GLN A 183 10.03 -2.54 6.42
CA GLN A 183 8.70 -2.47 7.03
C GLN A 183 7.72 -3.42 6.34
N VAL A 184 7.79 -3.55 5.02
CA VAL A 184 6.83 -4.35 4.25
C VAL A 184 7.54 -5.38 3.36
N ALA A 185 7.22 -6.65 3.58
CA ALA A 185 7.90 -7.75 2.90
C ALA A 185 7.60 -7.77 1.39
N MET A 186 8.64 -7.68 0.56
CA MET A 186 8.56 -7.74 -0.91
C MET A 186 7.76 -8.92 -1.45
N VAL A 187 7.86 -10.08 -0.78
CA VAL A 187 7.12 -11.28 -1.18
C VAL A 187 5.60 -11.08 -1.08
N ALA A 188 5.13 -10.29 -0.12
CA ALA A 188 3.71 -9.95 0.01
C ALA A 188 3.23 -9.06 -1.15
N ALA A 189 4.07 -8.11 -1.59
CA ALA A 189 3.81 -7.31 -2.78
C ALA A 189 3.72 -8.18 -4.04
N ASP A 190 4.63 -9.15 -4.19
CA ASP A 190 4.62 -10.09 -5.31
C ASP A 190 3.35 -10.95 -5.33
N VAL A 191 2.86 -11.42 -4.17
CA VAL A 191 1.58 -12.13 -4.09
C VAL A 191 0.44 -11.20 -4.54
N GLN A 192 0.40 -9.96 -4.05
CA GLN A 192 -0.60 -8.96 -4.47
C GLN A 192 -0.59 -8.73 -5.98
N ALA A 193 0.60 -8.54 -6.57
CA ALA A 193 0.74 -8.29 -8.00
C ALA A 193 0.24 -9.48 -8.84
N ARG A 194 0.51 -10.71 -8.42
CA ARG A 194 -0.03 -11.92 -9.06
C ARG A 194 -1.56 -11.96 -8.99
N THR A 195 -2.12 -11.71 -7.81
CA THR A 195 -3.58 -11.74 -7.58
C THR A 195 -4.30 -10.67 -8.39
N LEU A 196 -3.73 -9.47 -8.50
CA LEU A 196 -4.26 -8.38 -9.33
C LEU A 196 -4.07 -8.60 -10.84
N GLY A 197 -3.30 -9.61 -11.25
CA GLY A 197 -2.88 -9.77 -12.64
C GLY A 197 -2.00 -8.63 -13.16
N ALA A 198 -1.32 -7.92 -12.25
CA ALA A 198 -0.53 -6.75 -12.54
C ALA A 198 0.65 -7.05 -13.47
N ARG A 199 1.05 -6.05 -14.25
CA ARG A 199 2.18 -6.13 -15.16
C ARG A 199 3.40 -5.43 -14.58
N LEU A 200 4.51 -6.15 -14.50
CA LEU A 200 5.77 -5.66 -13.97
C LEU A 200 6.51 -4.81 -15.02
N HIS A 201 6.93 -3.60 -14.63
CA HIS A 201 7.93 -2.84 -15.40
C HIS A 201 9.22 -3.64 -15.51
N ALA A 202 9.73 -3.80 -16.74
CA ALA A 202 10.94 -4.55 -17.01
C ALA A 202 11.99 -3.70 -17.75
N PRO A 203 13.28 -3.81 -17.39
CA PRO A 203 13.82 -4.62 -16.29
C PRO A 203 13.45 -4.06 -14.91
N ALA A 204 13.07 -4.93 -13.96
CA ALA A 204 12.60 -4.51 -12.63
C ALA A 204 13.75 -4.15 -11.67
N LEU A 205 14.84 -4.90 -11.75
CA LEU A 205 16.03 -4.76 -10.91
C LEU A 205 17.29 -4.90 -11.77
N ALA A 206 18.41 -4.33 -11.31
CA ALA A 206 19.69 -4.55 -11.97
C ALA A 206 20.14 -6.02 -11.83
N PRO A 207 20.97 -6.55 -12.77
CA PRO A 207 21.49 -7.91 -12.68
C PRO A 207 22.15 -8.19 -11.32
N GLY A 208 21.81 -9.33 -10.72
CA GLY A 208 22.37 -9.78 -9.43
C GLY A 208 21.74 -9.16 -8.17
N ARG A 209 20.75 -8.27 -8.31
CA ARG A 209 20.07 -7.64 -7.15
C ARG A 209 19.00 -8.51 -6.50
N SER A 210 18.30 -9.33 -7.28
CA SER A 210 17.31 -10.27 -6.73
C SER A 210 18.01 -11.53 -6.20
N PRO A 211 17.63 -12.03 -5.02
CA PRO A 211 18.14 -13.29 -4.49
C PRO A 211 17.41 -14.51 -5.08
N ASP A 212 16.30 -14.29 -5.78
CA ASP A 212 15.43 -15.34 -6.25
C ASP A 212 16.02 -16.01 -7.49
N ARG A 213 15.78 -17.31 -7.62
CA ARG A 213 16.12 -18.03 -8.86
C ARG A 213 15.35 -17.49 -10.07
N VAL A 214 14.11 -17.07 -9.85
CA VAL A 214 13.26 -16.43 -10.85
C VAL A 214 12.66 -15.18 -10.19
N PRO A 215 13.28 -14.00 -10.38
CA PRO A 215 12.79 -12.75 -9.82
C PRO A 215 11.34 -12.49 -10.23
N HIS A 216 10.49 -12.13 -9.28
CA HIS A 216 9.08 -11.81 -9.52
C HIS A 216 8.31 -12.93 -10.24
N TRP A 217 8.62 -14.19 -9.90
CA TRP A 217 8.07 -15.38 -10.53
C TRP A 217 6.56 -15.27 -10.76
N GLY A 218 6.06 -15.63 -11.94
CA GLY A 218 4.61 -15.64 -12.23
C GLY A 218 3.98 -14.25 -12.45
N ILE A 219 4.75 -13.16 -12.42
CA ILE A 219 4.25 -11.82 -12.79
C ILE A 219 4.67 -11.53 -14.23
N ARG A 220 3.70 -11.17 -15.08
CA ARG A 220 3.97 -10.85 -16.49
C ARG A 220 4.65 -9.49 -16.60
N THR A 221 5.63 -9.36 -17.48
CA THR A 221 6.27 -8.07 -17.75
C THR A 221 5.47 -7.25 -18.76
N ALA A 222 5.58 -5.92 -18.70
CA ALA A 222 5.14 -5.02 -19.76
C ALA A 222 6.22 -3.96 -20.05
N GLY A 223 6.38 -3.65 -21.33
CA GLY A 223 7.10 -2.43 -21.73
C GLY A 223 6.28 -1.20 -21.40
N THR A 224 6.95 -0.13 -20.98
CA THR A 224 6.36 1.18 -20.77
C THR A 224 6.65 2.10 -21.99
N PRO A 225 5.77 3.05 -22.33
CA PRO A 225 4.49 3.33 -21.66
C PRO A 225 3.39 2.32 -22.03
N PHE A 226 2.47 2.05 -21.09
CA PHE A 226 1.24 1.29 -21.37
C PHE A 226 0.03 1.87 -20.63
N ARG A 227 -1.17 1.53 -21.09
CA ARG A 227 -2.44 1.95 -20.49
C ARG A 227 -3.35 0.77 -20.21
N GLY A 228 -4.16 0.90 -19.17
CA GLY A 228 -5.19 -0.04 -18.78
C GLY A 228 -4.66 -1.22 -17.97
N GLY A 229 -5.37 -1.59 -16.91
CA GLY A 229 -4.99 -2.65 -15.98
C GLY A 229 -3.89 -2.27 -14.99
N SER A 230 -3.64 -3.20 -14.08
CA SER A 230 -2.71 -3.00 -12.96
C SER A 230 -1.24 -3.18 -13.34
N ALA A 231 -0.37 -2.53 -12.57
CA ALA A 231 1.06 -2.43 -12.83
C ALA A 231 1.87 -2.52 -11.54
N MET A 232 3.08 -3.05 -11.63
CA MET A 232 4.05 -3.03 -10.53
C MET A 232 5.37 -2.41 -11.00
N VAL A 233 5.87 -1.44 -10.25
CA VAL A 233 7.17 -0.80 -10.46
C VAL A 233 7.98 -0.96 -9.18
N VAL A 234 9.08 -1.71 -9.28
CA VAL A 234 10.03 -1.88 -8.19
C VAL A 234 11.09 -0.79 -8.31
N ARG A 235 11.39 -0.13 -7.19
CA ARG A 235 12.41 0.92 -7.09
C ARG A 235 13.51 0.48 -6.14
N ASP A 236 14.75 0.68 -6.58
CA ASP A 236 15.93 0.22 -5.86
C ASP A 236 16.78 1.41 -5.40
N SER A 237 16.94 1.56 -4.08
CA SER A 237 17.78 2.60 -3.47
C SER A 237 19.20 2.14 -3.17
N GLY A 238 19.57 0.92 -3.59
CA GLY A 238 20.85 0.30 -3.26
C GLY A 238 20.87 -0.42 -1.91
N THR A 239 19.74 -0.47 -1.19
CA THR A 239 19.60 -1.24 0.06
C THR A 239 19.93 -2.72 -0.17
N PRO A 240 20.67 -3.39 0.72
CA PRO A 240 20.88 -4.83 0.65
C PRO A 240 19.57 -5.61 0.51
N THR A 241 19.63 -6.72 -0.21
CA THR A 241 18.52 -7.65 -0.34
C THR A 241 18.06 -8.14 1.04
N PRO A 242 16.74 -8.21 1.33
CA PRO A 242 16.25 -8.57 2.65
C PRO A 242 16.57 -10.05 2.99
N PRO A 243 16.55 -10.45 4.27
CA PRO A 243 16.76 -11.84 4.67
C PRO A 243 15.79 -12.80 3.94
N LEU A 244 16.28 -14.00 3.59
CA LEU A 244 15.43 -15.06 3.05
C LEU A 244 14.61 -15.79 4.13
N THR A 245 14.86 -15.48 5.40
CA THR A 245 14.19 -16.05 6.56
C THR A 245 12.90 -15.30 6.91
N ASN A 246 12.13 -15.81 7.88
CA ASN A 246 10.95 -15.13 8.42
C ASN A 246 11.36 -14.09 9.48
N THR A 247 12.13 -13.10 9.06
CA THR A 247 12.69 -12.06 9.95
C THR A 247 12.81 -10.74 9.20
N PRO A 248 12.65 -9.59 9.87
CA PRO A 248 12.80 -8.29 9.21
C PRO A 248 14.27 -7.99 8.90
N PRO A 249 14.56 -7.24 7.83
CA PRO A 249 15.86 -6.58 7.67
C PRO A 249 16.12 -5.64 8.83
N ARG A 250 17.38 -5.50 9.24
CA ARG A 250 17.79 -4.59 10.33
C ARG A 250 19.11 -3.90 10.02
N ALA A 251 19.20 -2.61 10.34
CA ALA A 251 20.46 -1.89 10.35
C ALA A 251 21.41 -2.45 11.43
N PRO A 252 22.74 -2.41 11.21
CA PRO A 252 23.42 -1.88 10.04
C PRO A 252 23.54 -2.88 8.87
N GLU A 253 23.30 -4.17 9.10
CA GLU A 253 23.54 -5.25 8.12
C GLU A 253 22.76 -5.06 6.81
N TYR A 254 21.51 -4.62 6.92
CA TYR A 254 20.63 -4.40 5.77
C TYR A 254 20.51 -2.92 5.37
N GLY A 255 21.51 -2.10 5.72
CA GLY A 255 21.58 -0.70 5.33
C GLY A 255 20.44 0.16 5.90
N GLN A 256 20.12 1.25 5.21
CA GLN A 256 19.00 2.13 5.53
C GLN A 256 17.70 1.57 4.94
N ASP A 257 16.60 1.80 5.66
CA ASP A 257 15.27 1.38 5.26
C ASP A 257 14.75 2.23 4.08
N PRO A 258 14.53 1.64 2.88
CA PRO A 258 14.12 2.38 1.69
C PRO A 258 12.61 2.66 1.64
N HIS A 259 11.85 2.31 2.68
CA HIS A 259 10.38 2.36 2.71
C HIS A 259 9.78 3.70 2.22
N SER A 260 10.45 4.82 2.45
CA SER A 260 9.95 6.15 2.04
C SER A 260 10.42 6.59 0.64
N ASP A 261 11.43 5.93 0.08
CA ASP A 261 12.14 6.42 -1.10
C ASP A 261 11.26 6.52 -2.35
N PRO A 262 10.40 5.53 -2.68
CA PRO A 262 9.54 5.62 -3.86
C PRO A 262 8.69 6.89 -3.88
N ARG A 263 8.01 7.24 -2.78
CA ARG A 263 7.15 8.43 -2.73
C ARG A 263 7.93 9.75 -2.71
N ASN A 264 9.19 9.72 -2.29
CA ASN A 264 10.07 10.89 -2.21
C ASN A 264 10.82 11.17 -3.53
N MET A 265 10.77 10.26 -4.51
CA MET A 265 11.37 10.49 -5.83
C MET A 265 10.46 11.33 -6.75
N PRO A 266 10.94 12.44 -7.35
CA PRO A 266 10.13 13.26 -8.26
C PRO A 266 9.56 12.48 -9.45
N THR A 267 10.35 11.58 -10.05
CA THR A 267 9.90 10.76 -11.20
C THR A 267 8.83 9.74 -10.80
N ALA A 268 8.84 9.25 -9.56
CA ALA A 268 7.77 8.41 -9.04
C ALA A 268 6.49 9.20 -8.86
N ARG A 269 6.56 10.41 -8.28
CA ARG A 269 5.40 11.29 -8.12
C ARG A 269 4.80 11.69 -9.47
N GLN A 270 5.63 11.95 -10.47
CA GLN A 270 5.17 12.17 -11.84
C GLN A 270 4.46 10.95 -12.43
N GLN A 271 5.00 9.74 -12.21
CA GLN A 271 4.36 8.50 -12.66
C GLN A 271 3.01 8.28 -11.98
N LYS A 272 2.93 8.50 -10.65
CA LYS A 272 1.68 8.46 -9.88
C LYS A 272 0.65 9.43 -10.45
N ALA A 273 1.04 10.69 -10.63
CA ALA A 273 0.15 11.72 -11.17
C ALA A 273 -0.37 11.38 -12.57
N THR A 274 0.53 10.91 -13.44
CA THR A 274 0.18 10.51 -14.81
C THR A 274 -0.80 9.33 -14.79
N PHE A 275 -0.52 8.31 -13.97
CA PHE A 275 -1.38 7.15 -13.84
C PHE A 275 -2.77 7.52 -13.31
N LEU A 276 -2.84 8.26 -12.21
CA LEU A 276 -4.10 8.65 -11.58
C LEU A 276 -4.97 9.54 -12.49
N THR A 277 -4.38 10.35 -13.35
CA THR A 277 -5.13 11.24 -14.25
C THR A 277 -5.48 10.60 -15.60
N THR A 278 -4.67 9.67 -16.10
CA THR A 278 -4.80 9.18 -17.49
C THR A 278 -4.90 7.66 -17.64
N GLY A 279 -4.54 6.90 -16.60
CA GLY A 279 -4.38 5.45 -16.64
C GLY A 279 -3.09 4.98 -17.34
N TRP A 280 -2.22 5.91 -17.76
CA TRP A 280 -0.92 5.56 -18.34
C TRP A 280 0.11 5.27 -17.26
N VAL A 281 0.78 4.14 -17.39
CA VAL A 281 2.04 3.85 -16.71
C VAL A 281 3.16 4.32 -17.62
N MET A 282 3.67 5.51 -17.36
CA MET A 282 4.81 6.07 -18.10
C MET A 282 6.12 5.37 -17.71
N ASP A 283 7.10 5.43 -18.60
CA ASP A 283 8.48 5.07 -18.27
C ASP A 283 9.12 6.17 -17.42
N ALA A 284 9.25 5.90 -16.12
CA ALA A 284 9.89 6.83 -15.18
C ALA A 284 11.41 6.61 -15.06
N CYS A 285 11.95 5.63 -15.80
CA CYS A 285 13.26 5.02 -15.55
C CYS A 285 14.11 4.92 -16.82
N GLY A 286 13.61 5.36 -17.98
CA GLY A 286 14.37 5.49 -19.23
C GLY A 286 14.80 4.15 -19.81
N GLY A 287 13.94 3.14 -19.73
CA GLY A 287 14.20 1.77 -20.19
C GLY A 287 15.13 0.95 -19.28
N ALA A 288 15.54 1.51 -18.14
CA ALA A 288 16.39 0.86 -17.15
C ALA A 288 15.60 0.41 -15.90
N PRO A 289 16.22 -0.36 -15.00
CA PRO A 289 15.67 -0.56 -13.67
C PRO A 289 15.48 0.79 -12.97
N CYS A 290 14.40 0.91 -12.21
CA CYS A 290 14.10 2.15 -11.51
C CYS A 290 14.98 2.29 -10.28
N THR A 291 15.94 3.21 -10.31
CA THR A 291 16.77 3.54 -9.14
C THR A 291 16.24 4.77 -8.42
N THR A 292 16.37 4.80 -7.10
CA THR A 292 16.05 5.97 -6.27
C THR A 292 17.27 6.34 -5.44
N LEU A 293 17.42 7.62 -5.09
CA LEU A 293 18.41 8.01 -4.09
C LEU A 293 17.81 7.80 -2.70
N PRO A 294 18.55 7.21 -1.73
CA PRO A 294 18.09 7.11 -0.36
C PRO A 294 17.68 8.49 0.16
N THR A 295 16.47 8.58 0.72
CA THR A 295 16.05 9.79 1.42
C THR A 295 16.88 9.90 2.71
N PRO A 296 17.52 11.05 3.00
CA PRO A 296 18.24 11.23 4.25
C PRO A 296 17.33 11.19 5.48
#